data_AF-A0A5A9XKI5-F1
#
_entry.id   AF-A0A5A9XKI5-F1
#
_cell.length_a   1.000
_cell.length_b   1.000
_cell.length_c   1.000
_cell.angle_alpha   90.00
_cell.angle_beta   90.00
_cell.angle_gamma   90.00
#
_symmetry.space_group_name_H-M   'P 1'
#
loop_
_entity.id
_entity.type
_entity.pdbx_description
1 polymer ?
#
loop_
_entity_poly.entity_id
_entity_poly.type
_entity_poly.pdbx_seq_one_letter_code
_entity_poly.pdbx_strand_id
1 'polypeptide(L)'
;MTVQALLSRLDRVKQTGRGRWVACCPAHDDKRPSLAITETDDGKVLLHDFGGCSVYDVLAAVGMKVQDLFPAMATPRSDVKSARMPFSYADALRAVSFEAMLAATAACNLSNGTPLTEADKARLLLASRRITQALEVCQCR
;
A
#
# COMPACT_ATOMS: atom_id res chain seq x y z
N MET A 1 5.86 -20.38 -0.18
CA MET A 1 6.26 -21.39 -1.19
C MET A 1 7.40 -20.79 -2.03
N THR A 2 8.23 -21.59 -2.71
CA THR A 2 9.42 -21.10 -3.43
C THR A 2 9.12 -20.88 -4.92
N VAL A 3 9.85 -19.97 -5.59
CA VAL A 3 9.74 -19.72 -7.04
C VAL A 3 9.87 -21.02 -7.86
N GLN A 4 10.67 -21.97 -7.39
CA GLN A 4 10.88 -23.27 -8.03
C GLN A 4 9.59 -24.08 -8.19
N ALA A 5 8.67 -23.98 -7.23
CA ALA A 5 7.38 -24.68 -7.30
C ALA A 5 6.45 -24.09 -8.38
N LEU A 6 6.62 -22.81 -8.73
CA LEU A 6 5.91 -22.21 -9.85
C LEU A 6 6.58 -22.60 -11.17
N LEU A 7 7.91 -22.50 -11.26
CA LEU A 7 8.66 -22.82 -12.48
C LEU A 7 8.47 -24.28 -12.92
N SER A 8 8.31 -25.23 -11.99
CA SER A 8 8.08 -26.64 -12.33
C SER A 8 6.70 -26.93 -12.95
N ARG A 9 5.77 -25.97 -12.92
CA ARG A 9 4.43 -26.08 -13.48
C ARG A 9 4.25 -25.31 -14.80
N LEU A 10 5.33 -24.75 -15.33
CA LEU A 10 5.31 -23.89 -16.51
C LEU A 10 6.12 -24.51 -17.65
N ASP A 11 5.71 -24.22 -18.88
CA ASP A 11 6.37 -24.70 -20.07
C ASP A 11 7.39 -23.71 -20.62
N ARG A 12 8.44 -24.24 -21.26
CA ARG A 12 9.50 -23.48 -21.95
C ARG A 12 10.17 -22.42 -21.07
N VAL A 13 10.33 -22.73 -19.79
CA VAL A 13 11.01 -21.86 -18.82
C VAL A 13 12.45 -21.61 -19.26
N LYS A 14 12.82 -20.34 -19.34
CA LYS A 14 14.19 -19.88 -19.62
C LYS A 14 14.61 -18.83 -18.62
N GLN A 15 15.79 -19.00 -18.03
CA GLN A 15 16.37 -18.01 -17.14
C GLN A 15 16.95 -16.86 -17.98
N THR A 16 16.61 -15.62 -17.62
CA THR A 16 17.08 -14.39 -18.30
C THR A 16 18.00 -13.55 -17.43
N GLY A 17 18.10 -13.87 -16.14
CA GLY A 17 19.01 -13.24 -15.20
C GLY A 17 18.94 -13.89 -13.82
N ARG A 18 19.72 -13.37 -12.87
CA ARG A 18 19.62 -13.79 -11.46
C ARG A 18 18.22 -13.46 -10.95
N GLY A 19 17.49 -14.48 -10.49
CA GLY A 19 16.11 -14.33 -10.00
C GLY A 19 15.09 -13.99 -11.08
N ARG A 20 15.38 -14.16 -12.39
CA ARG A 20 14.47 -13.78 -13.48
C ARG A 20 14.33 -14.89 -14.51
N TRP A 21 13.08 -15.16 -14.90
CA TRP A 21 12.72 -16.17 -15.89
C TRP A 21 11.64 -15.65 -16.83
N VAL A 22 11.57 -16.27 -18.00
CA VAL A 22 10.43 -16.19 -18.91
C VAL A 22 9.88 -17.58 -19.16
N ALA A 23 8.57 -17.71 -19.31
CA ALA A 23 7.89 -18.97 -19.59
C ALA A 23 6.68 -18.74 -20.50
N CYS A 24 6.14 -19.82 -21.06
CA CYS A 24 4.85 -19.75 -21.75
C CYS A 24 3.72 -19.51 -20.73
N CYS A 25 2.78 -18.63 -21.06
CA CYS A 25 1.59 -18.44 -20.25
C CYS A 25 0.70 -19.69 -20.31
N PRO A 26 0.30 -20.26 -19.15
CA PRO A 26 -0.60 -21.42 -19.09
C PRO A 26 -2.09 -21.05 -19.26
N ALA A 27 -2.44 -19.76 -19.18
CA ALA A 27 -3.83 -19.28 -19.25
C ALA A 27 -4.33 -19.03 -20.68
N HIS A 28 -3.46 -19.13 -21.69
CA HIS A 28 -3.83 -19.11 -23.11
C HIS A 28 -2.89 -20.00 -23.92
N ASP A 29 -3.21 -20.25 -25.20
CA ASP A 29 -2.31 -21.00 -26.11
C ASP A 29 -1.08 -20.15 -26.47
N ASP A 30 -0.11 -20.10 -25.56
CA ASP A 30 1.10 -19.31 -25.73
C ASP A 30 2.19 -20.09 -26.48
N LYS A 31 2.46 -19.66 -27.72
CA LYS A 31 3.50 -20.23 -28.57
C LYS A 31 4.88 -19.64 -28.32
N ARG A 32 5.01 -18.49 -27.66
CA ARG A 32 6.28 -17.77 -27.43
C ARG A 32 6.28 -17.18 -26.02
N PRO A 33 7.24 -17.54 -25.14
CA PRO A 33 7.23 -17.13 -23.74
C PRO A 33 6.79 -15.68 -23.49
N SER A 34 5.54 -15.49 -23.02
CA SER A 34 4.95 -14.18 -22.74
C SER A 34 4.89 -13.85 -21.24
N LEU A 35 5.16 -14.84 -20.37
CA LEU A 35 5.10 -14.68 -18.92
C LEU A 35 6.49 -14.37 -18.36
N ALA A 36 6.68 -13.18 -17.82
CA ALA A 36 7.86 -12.80 -17.06
C ALA A 36 7.67 -13.10 -15.57
N ILE A 37 8.72 -13.68 -14.97
CA ILE A 37 8.74 -14.13 -13.58
C ILE A 37 9.98 -13.55 -12.92
N THR A 38 9.81 -12.88 -11.77
CA THR A 38 10.93 -12.33 -11.00
C THR A 38 10.80 -12.70 -9.54
N GLU A 39 11.83 -13.33 -8.98
CA GLU A 39 12.00 -13.49 -7.54
C GLU A 39 12.78 -12.28 -7.00
N THR A 40 12.19 -11.58 -6.03
CA THR A 40 12.81 -10.44 -5.36
C THR A 40 13.68 -10.88 -4.20
N ASP A 41 14.58 -10.01 -3.73
CA ASP A 41 15.47 -10.31 -2.60
C ASP A 41 14.71 -10.56 -1.28
N ASP A 42 13.48 -10.04 -1.15
CA ASP A 42 12.57 -10.30 -0.03
C ASP A 42 11.70 -11.56 -0.22
N GLY A 43 11.98 -12.39 -1.23
CA GLY A 43 11.36 -13.70 -1.46
C GLY A 43 9.95 -13.66 -2.07
N LYS A 44 9.54 -12.51 -2.62
CA LYS A 44 8.27 -12.40 -3.37
C LYS A 44 8.50 -12.82 -4.82
N VAL A 45 7.46 -13.38 -5.42
CA VAL A 45 7.45 -13.76 -6.83
C VAL A 45 6.52 -12.82 -7.58
N LEU A 46 7.09 -12.02 -8.48
CA LEU A 46 6.37 -11.12 -9.36
C LEU A 46 6.07 -11.82 -10.68
N LEU A 47 4.84 -11.64 -11.16
CA LEU A 47 4.37 -12.14 -12.45
C LEU A 47 3.88 -10.99 -13.31
N HIS A 48 4.29 -11.00 -14.56
CA HIS A 48 3.80 -10.06 -15.56
C HIS A 48 3.63 -10.79 -16.89
N ASP A 49 2.40 -10.81 -17.40
CA ASP A 49 2.10 -11.39 -18.71
C ASP A 49 1.92 -10.28 -19.76
N PHE A 50 2.65 -10.40 -20.86
CA PHE A 50 2.55 -9.46 -21.99
C PHE A 50 1.40 -9.80 -22.96
N GLY A 51 0.75 -10.97 -22.81
CA GLY A 51 -0.39 -11.42 -23.61
C GLY A 51 -1.76 -10.98 -23.08
N GLY A 52 -1.81 -10.32 -21.92
CA GLY A 52 -3.03 -9.72 -21.36
C GLY A 52 -3.79 -10.57 -20.35
N CYS A 53 -3.32 -11.78 -20.02
CA CYS A 53 -3.89 -12.56 -18.93
C CYS A 53 -3.62 -11.90 -17.58
N SER A 54 -4.57 -12.02 -16.65
CA SER A 54 -4.34 -11.57 -15.28
C SER A 54 -3.45 -12.57 -14.53
N VAL A 55 -2.81 -12.10 -13.46
CA VAL A 55 -2.05 -12.97 -12.55
C VAL A 55 -2.95 -14.08 -11.96
N TYR A 56 -4.24 -13.79 -11.74
CA TYR A 56 -5.18 -14.78 -11.24
C TYR A 56 -5.43 -15.91 -12.23
N ASP A 57 -5.55 -15.59 -13.52
CA ASP A 57 -5.75 -16.59 -14.57
C ASP A 57 -4.54 -17.52 -14.70
N VAL A 58 -3.34 -16.93 -14.69
CA VAL A 58 -2.07 -17.66 -14.74
C VAL A 58 -1.96 -18.63 -13.56
N LEU A 59 -2.22 -18.15 -12.34
CA LEU A 59 -2.12 -18.98 -11.14
C LEU A 59 -3.20 -20.06 -11.10
N ALA A 60 -4.43 -19.75 -11.51
CA ALA A 60 -5.52 -20.70 -11.57
C ALA A 60 -5.19 -21.87 -12.53
N ALA A 61 -4.60 -21.57 -13.69
CA ALA A 61 -4.20 -22.57 -14.68
C ALA A 61 -3.15 -23.56 -14.14
N VAL A 62 -2.29 -23.12 -13.21
CA VAL A 62 -1.27 -23.99 -12.55
C VAL A 62 -1.68 -24.46 -11.15
N GLY A 63 -2.94 -24.25 -10.75
CA GLY A 63 -3.46 -24.69 -9.46
C GLY A 63 -2.82 -24.01 -8.25
N MET A 64 -2.34 -22.77 -8.41
CA MET A 64 -1.73 -21.97 -7.36
C MET A 64 -2.64 -20.81 -6.95
N LYS A 65 -2.40 -20.25 -5.77
CA LYS A 65 -3.10 -19.07 -5.26
C LYS A 65 -2.15 -17.88 -5.15
N VAL A 66 -2.70 -16.67 -5.15
CA VAL A 66 -1.90 -15.43 -5.02
C VAL A 66 -1.03 -15.43 -3.76
N GLN A 67 -1.53 -16.00 -2.65
CA GLN A 67 -0.77 -16.14 -1.40
C GLN A 67 0.53 -16.93 -1.56
N ASP A 68 0.62 -17.83 -2.55
CA ASP A 68 1.79 -18.67 -2.77
C ASP A 68 2.96 -17.90 -3.42
N LEU A 69 2.68 -16.72 -3.98
CA LEU A 69 3.68 -15.78 -4.51
C LEU A 69 4.44 -15.01 -3.42
N PHE A 70 4.01 -15.13 -2.17
CA PHE A 70 4.62 -14.42 -1.04
C PHE A 70 5.34 -15.42 -0.12
N PRO A 71 6.45 -15.00 0.52
CA PRO A 71 7.04 -15.80 1.57
C PRO A 71 6.02 -16.00 2.69
N ALA A 72 6.08 -17.15 3.36
CA ALA A 72 5.29 -17.35 4.57
C ALA A 72 5.67 -16.24 5.54
N MET A 73 4.71 -15.38 5.90
CA MET A 73 4.98 -14.32 6.87
C MET A 73 5.48 -14.98 8.15
N ALA A 74 6.67 -14.58 8.62
CA ALA A 74 7.20 -15.04 9.90
C ALA A 74 6.29 -14.65 11.08
N THR A 75 5.35 -13.74 10.86
CA THR A 75 4.29 -13.38 11.78
C THR A 75 2.93 -13.49 11.09
N PRO A 76 2.00 -14.31 11.58
CA PRO A 76 0.62 -14.20 11.14
C PRO A 76 0.17 -12.75 11.33
N ARG A 77 -0.61 -12.23 10.38
CA ARG A 77 -1.13 -10.84 10.37
C ARG A 77 -1.98 -10.52 11.62
N SER A 78 -2.22 -11.49 12.50
CA SER A 78 -2.77 -11.36 13.86
C SER A 78 -1.83 -10.71 14.87
N ASP A 79 -0.52 -10.77 14.65
CA ASP A 79 0.50 -10.37 15.64
C ASP A 79 1.03 -8.96 15.38
N VAL A 80 0.72 -8.40 14.20
CA VAL A 80 0.60 -6.95 14.10
C VAL A 80 -0.65 -6.63 14.92
N LYS A 81 -0.46 -6.30 16.20
CA LYS A 81 -1.44 -5.51 16.93
C LYS A 81 -1.61 -4.23 16.11
N SER A 82 -2.52 -4.24 15.14
CA SER A 82 -3.15 -3.00 14.70
C SER A 82 -3.63 -2.43 16.01
N ALA A 83 -2.95 -1.39 16.49
CA ALA A 83 -3.50 -0.54 17.52
C ALA A 83 -4.80 -0.06 16.91
N ARG A 84 -5.88 -0.80 17.14
CA ARG A 84 -7.21 -0.41 16.74
C ARG A 84 -7.43 0.81 17.58
N MET A 85 -7.21 1.96 16.95
CA MET A 85 -7.58 3.23 17.51
C MET A 85 -9.02 3.08 18.02
N PRO A 86 -9.32 3.54 19.24
CA PRO A 86 -10.66 3.40 19.81
C PRO A 86 -11.73 4.16 18.99
N PHE A 87 -11.31 4.91 17.97
CA PHE A 87 -12.12 5.69 17.06
C PHE A 87 -11.62 5.52 15.61
N SER A 88 -12.47 5.81 14.64
CA SER A 88 -12.10 5.76 13.22
C SER A 88 -11.25 6.99 12.83
N TYR A 89 -10.47 6.88 11.76
CA TYR A 89 -9.78 8.05 11.18
C TYR A 89 -10.76 9.15 10.77
N ALA A 90 -11.98 8.79 10.35
CA ALA A 90 -13.03 9.76 10.04
C ALA A 90 -13.44 10.56 11.28
N ASP A 91 -13.52 9.92 12.46
CA ASP A 91 -13.85 10.61 13.71
C ASP A 91 -12.71 11.50 14.18
N ALA A 92 -11.47 11.04 14.04
CA ALA A 92 -10.29 11.88 14.30
C ALA A 92 -10.27 13.13 13.42
N LEU A 93 -10.55 12.98 12.12
CA LEU A 93 -10.63 14.09 11.17
C LEU A 93 -11.80 15.03 11.50
N ARG A 94 -12.97 14.51 11.86
CA ARG A 94 -14.10 15.33 12.33
C ARG A 94 -13.74 16.14 13.57
N ALA A 95 -13.02 15.54 14.53
CA ALA A 95 -12.62 16.21 15.76
C ALA A 95 -11.68 17.41 15.52
N VAL A 96 -10.81 17.35 14.50
CA VAL A 96 -9.91 18.46 14.15
C VAL A 96 -10.42 19.37 13.03
N SER A 97 -11.52 19.02 12.37
CA SER A 97 -12.02 19.72 11.17
C SER A 97 -12.20 21.23 11.35
N PHE A 98 -12.84 21.64 12.45
CA PHE A 98 -13.06 23.05 12.75
C PHE A 98 -11.76 23.81 13.00
N GLU A 99 -10.82 23.18 13.70
CA GLU A 99 -9.52 23.76 14.00
C GLU A 99 -8.68 23.93 12.74
N ALA A 100 -8.73 22.93 11.84
CA ALA A 100 -8.07 22.99 10.54
C ALA A 100 -8.69 24.07 9.63
N MET A 101 -10.02 24.18 9.61
CA MET A 101 -10.72 25.21 8.84
C MET A 101 -10.36 26.62 9.33
N LEU A 102 -10.37 26.83 10.65
CA LEU A 102 -9.96 28.10 11.23
C LEU A 102 -8.51 28.45 10.87
N ALA A 103 -7.59 27.49 11.00
CA ALA A 103 -6.19 27.69 10.65
C ALA A 103 -6.02 28.05 9.16
N ALA A 104 -6.78 27.40 8.27
CA ALA A 104 -6.79 27.72 6.85
C ALA A 104 -7.33 29.14 6.59
N THR A 105 -8.43 29.54 7.22
CA THR A 105 -8.97 30.90 7.10
C THR A 105 -7.97 31.95 7.60
N ALA A 106 -7.32 31.71 8.74
CA ALA A 106 -6.29 32.61 9.27
C ALA A 106 -5.10 32.73 8.31
N ALA A 107 -4.67 31.63 7.69
CA ALA A 107 -3.62 31.63 6.68
C ALA A 107 -4.03 32.45 5.43
N CYS A 108 -5.27 32.30 4.95
CA CYS A 108 -5.79 33.11 3.84
C CYS A 108 -5.84 34.61 4.19
N ASN A 109 -6.26 34.97 5.40
CA ASN A 109 -6.27 36.37 5.84
C ASN A 109 -4.87 36.96 5.84
N LEU A 110 -3.90 36.24 6.40
CA LEU A 110 -2.50 36.66 6.42
C LEU A 110 -1.91 36.78 5.00
N SER A 111 -2.21 35.84 4.10
CA SER A 111 -1.72 35.91 2.71
C SER A 111 -2.31 37.11 1.95
N ASN A 112 -3.52 37.53 2.32
CA ASN A 112 -4.19 38.69 1.76
C ASN A 112 -3.83 40.01 2.48
N GLY A 113 -2.86 39.99 3.40
CA GLY A 113 -2.43 41.16 4.16
C GLY A 113 -3.44 41.64 5.21
N THR A 114 -4.46 40.84 5.52
CA THR A 114 -5.42 41.15 6.58
C THR A 114 -4.81 40.76 7.93
N PRO A 115 -4.64 41.70 8.87
CA PRO A 115 -4.05 41.41 10.17
C PRO A 115 -5.03 40.60 11.03
N LEU A 116 -4.48 39.65 11.80
CA LEU A 116 -5.25 38.90 12.78
C LEU A 116 -5.43 39.72 14.06
N THR A 117 -6.66 39.80 14.57
CA THR A 117 -6.96 40.42 15.85
C THR A 117 -6.40 39.59 17.01
N GLU A 118 -6.31 40.17 18.21
CA GLU A 118 -5.90 39.40 19.41
C GLU A 118 -6.85 38.23 19.71
N ALA A 119 -8.15 38.40 19.41
CA ALA A 119 -9.13 37.32 19.52
C ALA A 119 -8.84 36.18 18.53
N ASP A 120 -8.50 36.51 17.28
CA ASP A 120 -8.14 35.53 16.25
C ASP A 120 -6.86 34.78 16.64
N LYS A 121 -5.84 35.49 17.13
CA LYS A 121 -4.59 34.89 17.61
C LYS A 121 -4.84 33.92 18.77
N ALA A 122 -5.65 34.33 19.75
CA ALA A 122 -6.00 33.46 20.88
C ALA A 122 -6.77 32.21 20.41
N ARG A 123 -7.69 32.36 19.46
CA ARG A 123 -8.45 31.23 18.90
C ARG A 123 -7.57 30.31 18.05
N LEU A 124 -6.62 30.84 17.30
CA LEU A 124 -5.65 30.07 16.50
C LEU A 124 -4.67 29.29 17.39
N LEU A 125 -4.22 29.87 18.51
CA LEU A 125 -3.42 29.16 19.52
C LEU A 125 -4.20 27.99 20.15
N LEU A 126 -5.50 28.16 20.43
CA LEU A 126 -6.34 27.05 20.88
C LEU A 126 -6.46 25.95 19.81
N ALA A 127 -6.63 26.33 18.54
CA ALA A 127 -6.68 25.40 17.42
C ALA A 127 -5.40 24.56 17.30
N SER A 128 -4.25 25.22 17.34
CA SER A 128 -2.93 24.59 17.31
C SER A 128 -2.75 23.56 18.44
N ARG A 129 -3.17 23.90 19.67
CA ARG A 129 -3.11 22.97 20.81
C ARG A 129 -3.99 21.74 20.60
N ARG A 130 -5.22 21.93 20.13
CA ARG A 130 -6.17 20.83 19.86
C ARG A 130 -5.69 19.91 18.74
N ILE A 131 -5.12 20.47 17.67
CA ILE A 131 -4.53 19.68 16.58
C ILE A 131 -3.33 18.88 17.09
N THR A 132 -2.43 19.50 17.85
CA THR A 132 -1.27 18.80 18.44
C THR A 132 -1.71 17.66 19.35
N GLN A 133 -2.69 17.90 20.23
CA GLN A 133 -3.25 16.87 21.11
C GLN A 133 -3.87 15.72 20.30
N ALA A 134 -4.60 16.02 19.22
CA ALA A 134 -5.16 15.00 18.36
C ALA A 134 -4.07 14.15 17.68
N LEU A 135 -2.98 14.77 17.21
CA LEU A 135 -1.83 14.06 16.64
C LEU A 135 -1.16 13.12 17.64
N GLU A 136 -1.02 13.54 18.90
CA GLU A 136 -0.50 12.71 19.98
C GLU A 136 -1.40 11.50 20.25
N VAL A 137 -2.71 11.73 20.42
CA VAL A 137 -3.67 10.65 20.66
C VAL A 137 -3.71 9.68 19.48
N CYS A 138 -3.63 10.19 18.24
CA CYS A 138 -3.65 9.38 17.02
C CYS A 138 -2.31 8.72 16.68
N GLN A 139 -1.24 9.00 17.44
CA GLN A 139 0.11 8.50 17.19
C GLN A 139 0.59 8.81 15.75
N CYS A 140 0.23 9.99 15.23
CA CYS A 140 0.55 10.42 13.86
C CYS A 140 1.88 11.22 13.77
N ARG A 141 2.79 11.07 14.73
CA ARG A 141 4.00 11.89 14.87
C ARG A 141 5.27 11.10 14.63
#